data_AF-A0A7W0G0D6-F1
#
_entry.id   AF-A0A7W0G0D6-F1
#
_cell.length_a   1.000
_cell.length_b   1.000
_cell.length_c   1.000
_cell.angle_alpha   90.00
_cell.angle_beta   90.00
_cell.angle_gamma   90.00
#
_symmetry.space_group_name_H-M   'P 1'
#
loop_
_entity.id
_entity.type
_entity.pdbx_description
1 polymer ?
#
loop_
_entity_poly.entity_id
_entity_poly.type
_entity_poly.pdbx_seq_one_letter_code
_entity_poly.pdbx_strand_id
1 'polypeptide(L)'
;INNNPDNPVISVRSFGEDPRRVAEFVEAGVRGVRDGGALATAKHFPGHGDTAVDSHIGLATIKADRARLERVELVPFRAAIAAGVDAVMTAHIALPLVTGDELPASLSPKLTGELLRRELGFDGLIVTDSLGMGAITKGYPGGEAAVRAIKAGADLALSPPDPKGALDAIVEAVRRGEISESRIDESVRRILRAKYRVGLAEKRLVDLSAVNRIIERPESVLEARRVAENSITLLRNGGSLLPLDAARAARTLFVVVAADDEPEEGRTFIPDIKKRLKDARVLRADPRTTAEEYEKLLAEASKVEIIVVAPFVKRAANKGTVALPEAQAEFVRRLIATGKPVIVAAFGGPYLIRQFPEASVYLTAYAIEDVAQAAAVRVLLGEVPARGRLPVRIPGLFEIGAGIQMGVSSKQ
;
A
#
# COMPACT_ATOMS: atom_id res chain seq x y z
N ILE A 1 5.71 0.22 8.65
CA ILE A 1 6.57 -0.98 8.71
C ILE A 1 5.67 -2.17 8.49
N ASN A 2 5.89 -2.96 7.45
CA ASN A 2 5.10 -4.13 7.10
C ASN A 2 5.89 -5.38 7.48
N ASN A 3 5.74 -5.81 8.73
CA ASN A 3 6.43 -6.96 9.33
C ASN A 3 5.52 -8.18 9.50
N ASN A 4 4.23 -8.05 9.19
CA ASN A 4 3.30 -9.17 9.10
C ASN A 4 2.97 -9.45 7.61
N PRO A 5 3.43 -10.60 7.05
CA PRO A 5 3.13 -11.01 5.68
C PRO A 5 1.64 -11.17 5.35
N ASP A 6 0.82 -11.40 6.38
CA ASP A 6 -0.62 -11.62 6.24
C ASP A 6 -1.42 -10.33 6.45
N ASN A 7 -0.76 -9.17 6.60
CA ASN A 7 -1.43 -7.89 6.73
C ASN A 7 -2.15 -7.53 5.40
N PRO A 8 -3.50 -7.48 5.39
CA PRO A 8 -4.23 -7.26 4.16
C PRO A 8 -4.39 -5.77 3.82
N VAL A 9 -4.03 -4.87 4.74
CA VAL A 9 -4.34 -3.43 4.66
C VAL A 9 -3.13 -2.59 4.28
N ILE A 10 -1.96 -2.92 4.82
CA ILE A 10 -0.73 -2.15 4.64
C ILE A 10 0.03 -2.68 3.43
N SER A 11 0.67 -3.86 3.52
CA SER A 11 1.35 -4.50 2.40
C SER A 11 2.19 -3.47 1.61
N VAL A 12 1.96 -3.35 0.30
CA VAL A 12 2.62 -2.41 -0.63
C VAL A 12 2.46 -0.91 -0.30
N ARG A 13 1.65 -0.53 0.71
CA ARG A 13 1.56 0.86 1.22
C ARG A 13 2.67 1.21 2.21
N SER A 14 3.42 0.23 2.70
CA SER A 14 4.62 0.46 3.52
C SER A 14 5.86 0.41 2.63
N PHE A 15 6.87 1.23 2.96
CA PHE A 15 8.17 1.19 2.29
C PHE A 15 8.96 -0.11 2.54
N GLY A 16 8.60 -0.89 3.55
CA GLY A 16 9.25 -2.16 3.87
C GLY A 16 9.02 -2.65 5.29
N GLU A 17 9.84 -3.64 5.69
CA GLU A 17 9.87 -4.28 7.01
C GLU A 17 10.94 -3.69 7.95
N ASP A 18 12.06 -3.18 7.42
CA ASP A 18 13.13 -2.60 8.24
C ASP A 18 12.74 -1.20 8.76
N PRO A 19 12.64 -0.99 10.10
CA PRO A 19 12.30 0.30 10.68
C PRO A 19 13.20 1.45 10.25
N ARG A 20 14.50 1.21 10.08
CA ARG A 20 15.48 2.26 9.71
C ARG A 20 15.27 2.68 8.27
N ARG A 21 15.17 1.72 7.35
CA ARG A 21 14.91 2.00 5.93
C ARG A 21 13.56 2.68 5.74
N VAL A 22 12.53 2.26 6.48
CA VAL A 22 11.21 2.92 6.43
C VAL A 22 11.31 4.35 6.94
N ALA A 23 12.05 4.62 8.03
CA ALA A 23 12.27 5.97 8.53
C ALA A 23 12.95 6.88 7.49
N GLU A 24 13.99 6.41 6.79
CA GLU A 24 14.66 7.17 5.71
C GLU A 24 13.66 7.62 4.62
N PHE A 25 12.82 6.69 4.14
CA PHE A 25 11.81 7.01 3.13
C PHE A 25 10.70 7.91 3.68
N VAL A 26 10.34 7.77 4.96
CA VAL A 26 9.37 8.65 5.62
C VAL A 26 9.90 10.08 5.69
N GLU A 27 11.15 10.30 6.09
CA GLU A 27 11.74 11.65 6.10
C GLU A 27 11.77 12.26 4.69
N ALA A 28 12.19 11.49 3.69
CA ALA A 28 12.20 11.94 2.30
C ALA A 28 10.78 12.28 1.79
N GLY A 29 9.79 11.46 2.11
CA GLY A 29 8.39 11.70 1.77
C GLY A 29 7.81 12.94 2.44
N VAL A 30 8.10 13.15 3.74
CA VAL A 30 7.69 14.35 4.47
C VAL A 30 8.29 15.61 3.82
N ARG A 31 9.60 15.62 3.55
CA ARG A 31 10.26 16.75 2.88
C ARG A 31 9.67 17.01 1.50
N GLY A 32 9.55 15.98 0.66
CA GLY A 32 9.02 16.13 -0.70
C GLY A 32 7.59 16.68 -0.76
N VAL A 33 6.69 16.23 0.13
CA VAL A 33 5.32 16.76 0.21
C VAL A 33 5.31 18.23 0.65
N ARG A 34 6.17 18.58 1.61
CA ARG A 34 6.28 19.95 2.12
C ARG A 34 6.88 20.90 1.08
N ASP A 35 7.91 20.47 0.37
CA ASP A 35 8.55 21.22 -0.73
C ASP A 35 7.56 21.46 -1.89
N GLY A 36 6.64 20.51 -2.09
CA GLY A 36 5.51 20.66 -3.01
C GLY A 36 4.39 21.61 -2.52
N GLY A 37 4.53 22.21 -1.34
CA GLY A 37 3.57 23.16 -0.78
C GLY A 37 2.37 22.53 -0.06
N ALA A 38 2.37 21.22 0.17
CA ALA A 38 1.28 20.51 0.84
C ALA A 38 1.59 20.19 2.33
N LEU A 39 0.55 19.80 3.07
CA LEU A 39 0.67 19.28 4.44
C LEU A 39 1.01 17.79 4.39
N ALA A 40 2.10 17.37 5.03
CA ALA A 40 2.47 15.96 5.13
C ALA A 40 1.79 15.30 6.33
N THR A 41 1.24 14.10 6.14
CA THR A 41 0.59 13.32 7.21
C THR A 41 1.25 11.95 7.37
N ALA A 42 1.89 11.70 8.52
CA ALA A 42 2.40 10.37 8.85
C ALA A 42 1.27 9.47 9.35
N LYS A 43 1.20 8.22 8.85
CA LYS A 43 0.12 7.30 9.19
C LYS A 43 0.54 5.82 9.14
N HIS A 44 -0.07 4.93 9.92
CA HIS A 44 -1.17 5.15 10.87
C HIS A 44 -0.64 4.89 12.28
N PHE A 45 -0.67 5.90 13.15
CA PHE A 45 -0.10 5.87 14.48
C PHE A 45 -0.91 4.96 15.42
N PRO A 46 -0.29 4.14 16.28
CA PRO A 46 1.16 4.04 16.53
C PRO A 46 1.91 3.06 15.63
N GLY A 47 1.21 2.35 14.75
CA GLY A 47 1.78 1.42 13.77
C GLY A 47 0.76 0.36 13.39
N HIS A 48 0.46 0.21 12.09
CA HIS A 48 -0.58 -0.69 11.58
C HIS A 48 -0.03 -1.97 10.93
N GLY A 49 1.26 -2.00 10.55
CA GLY A 49 1.73 -3.06 9.66
C GLY A 49 1.98 -4.44 10.28
N ASP A 50 1.72 -4.63 11.59
CA ASP A 50 1.73 -5.95 12.25
C ASP A 50 0.33 -6.55 12.45
N THR A 51 -0.73 -5.89 11.97
CA THR A 51 -2.10 -6.40 12.13
C THR A 51 -2.43 -7.48 11.10
N ALA A 52 -3.13 -8.54 11.52
CA ALA A 52 -3.75 -9.52 10.62
C ALA A 52 -5.24 -9.24 10.32
N VAL A 53 -5.84 -8.27 10.99
CA VAL A 53 -7.25 -7.89 10.85
C VAL A 53 -7.36 -6.57 10.10
N ASP A 54 -8.28 -6.50 9.14
CA ASP A 54 -8.61 -5.24 8.47
C ASP A 54 -9.45 -4.34 9.39
N SER A 55 -8.91 -3.17 9.76
CA SER A 55 -9.61 -2.18 10.60
C SER A 55 -10.88 -1.61 9.96
N HIS A 56 -11.08 -1.77 8.65
CA HIS A 56 -12.36 -1.44 8.01
C HIS A 56 -13.45 -2.43 8.40
N ILE A 57 -13.09 -3.69 8.74
CA ILE A 57 -14.00 -4.77 9.11
C ILE A 57 -14.21 -4.81 10.63
N GLY A 58 -13.15 -4.69 11.44
CA GLY A 58 -13.23 -4.79 12.90
C GLY A 58 -11.97 -4.30 13.61
N LEU A 59 -12.01 -4.19 14.94
CA LEU A 59 -10.87 -3.71 15.72
C LEU A 59 -9.67 -4.64 15.58
N ALA A 60 -8.55 -4.10 15.12
CA ALA A 60 -7.28 -4.80 15.10
C ALA A 60 -6.55 -4.60 16.43
N THR A 61 -5.94 -5.66 16.96
CA THR A 61 -5.16 -5.62 18.20
C THR A 61 -3.74 -6.05 17.91
N ILE A 62 -2.77 -5.26 18.37
CA ILE A 62 -1.35 -5.63 18.33
C ILE A 62 -0.92 -6.01 19.75
N LYS A 63 -0.38 -7.23 19.91
CA LYS A 63 0.12 -7.75 21.19
C LYS A 63 1.61 -7.44 21.37
N ALA A 64 2.00 -6.20 21.11
CA ALA A 64 3.36 -5.72 21.29
C ALA A 64 3.50 -4.98 22.62
N ASP A 65 4.60 -5.22 23.34
CA ASP A 65 4.95 -4.44 24.51
C ASP A 65 5.55 -3.08 24.13
N ARG A 66 5.74 -2.23 25.14
CA ARG A 66 6.31 -0.89 24.94
C ARG A 66 7.71 -0.94 24.31
N ALA A 67 8.54 -1.91 24.71
CA ALA A 67 9.91 -2.01 24.22
C ALA A 67 9.97 -2.38 22.73
N ARG A 68 9.03 -3.21 22.24
CA ARG A 68 8.85 -3.52 20.82
C ARG A 68 8.41 -2.28 20.04
N LEU A 69 7.39 -1.56 20.52
CA LEU A 69 6.93 -0.32 19.89
C LEU A 69 8.07 0.67 19.68
N GLU A 70 8.92 0.87 20.68
CA GLU A 70 10.07 1.79 20.57
C GLU A 70 11.09 1.36 19.52
N ARG A 71 11.35 0.05 19.39
CA ARG A 71 12.35 -0.47 18.44
C ARG A 71 11.84 -0.61 17.01
N VAL A 72 10.53 -0.66 16.81
CA VAL A 72 9.93 -0.95 15.52
C VAL A 72 8.91 0.12 15.16
N GLU A 73 7.69 0.05 15.69
CA GLU A 73 6.55 0.83 15.19
C GLU A 73 6.74 2.35 15.31
N LEU A 74 7.35 2.84 16.40
CA LEU A 74 7.54 4.27 16.66
C LEU A 74 8.74 4.88 15.94
N VAL A 75 9.69 4.08 15.45
CA VAL A 75 10.88 4.56 14.73
C VAL A 75 10.53 5.51 13.56
N PRO A 76 9.64 5.14 12.61
CA PRO A 76 9.27 6.05 11.52
C PRO A 76 8.48 7.28 11.99
N PHE A 77 7.75 7.21 13.11
CA PHE A 77 7.04 8.39 13.64
C PHE A 77 8.01 9.40 14.24
N ARG A 78 9.04 8.95 14.96
CA ARG A 78 10.12 9.81 15.45
C ARG A 78 10.84 10.49 14.29
N ALA A 79 11.13 9.75 13.21
CA ALA A 79 11.73 10.30 12.00
C ALA A 79 10.81 11.33 11.31
N ALA A 80 9.51 11.05 11.19
CA ALA A 80 8.54 11.99 10.64
C ALA A 80 8.47 13.29 11.45
N ILE A 81 8.43 13.20 12.78
CA ILE A 81 8.41 14.35 13.70
C ILE A 81 9.70 15.17 13.55
N ALA A 82 10.86 14.51 13.54
CA ALA A 82 12.15 15.16 13.33
C ALA A 82 12.25 15.86 11.96
N ALA A 83 11.63 15.30 10.93
CA ALA A 83 11.53 15.91 9.60
C ALA A 83 10.48 17.04 9.49
N GLY A 84 9.75 17.34 10.57
CA GLY A 84 8.76 18.42 10.61
C GLY A 84 7.43 18.07 9.94
N VAL A 85 6.96 16.82 10.09
CA VAL A 85 5.64 16.41 9.61
C VAL A 85 4.53 17.31 10.18
N ASP A 86 3.53 17.64 9.36
CA ASP A 86 2.46 18.58 9.76
C ASP A 86 1.35 17.91 10.55
N ALA A 87 1.05 16.66 10.20
CA ALA A 87 -0.03 15.91 10.78
C ALA A 87 0.38 14.46 11.08
N VAL A 88 -0.23 13.87 12.10
CA VAL A 88 -0.15 12.44 12.38
C VAL A 88 -1.57 11.89 12.42
N MET A 89 -1.81 10.84 11.64
CA MET A 89 -3.10 10.14 11.62
C MET A 89 -3.08 8.95 12.57
N THR A 90 -4.01 8.91 13.53
CA THR A 90 -4.13 7.81 14.50
C THR A 90 -5.01 6.68 13.97
N ALA A 91 -4.58 5.44 14.13
CA ALA A 91 -5.28 4.23 13.68
C ALA A 91 -6.36 3.78 14.67
N HIS A 92 -7.26 2.93 14.20
CA HIS A 92 -8.21 2.19 15.02
C HIS A 92 -7.61 0.82 15.42
N ILE A 93 -6.56 0.86 16.25
CA ILE A 93 -5.82 -0.30 16.73
C ILE A 93 -5.70 -0.27 18.25
N ALA A 94 -5.93 -1.40 18.91
CA ALA A 94 -5.71 -1.58 20.34
C ALA A 94 -4.30 -2.13 20.67
N LEU A 95 -3.74 -1.68 21.80
CA LEU A 95 -2.43 -2.10 22.32
C LEU A 95 -2.52 -2.45 23.82
N PRO A 96 -3.20 -3.56 24.18
CA PRO A 96 -3.52 -3.88 25.57
C PRO A 96 -2.30 -4.08 26.47
N LEU A 97 -1.16 -4.53 25.93
CA LEU A 97 0.09 -4.66 26.71
C LEU A 97 0.76 -3.31 27.02
N VAL A 98 0.27 -2.21 26.44
CA VAL A 98 0.78 -0.85 26.66
C VAL A 98 -0.23 -0.01 27.42
N THR A 99 -1.52 -0.11 27.07
CA THR A 99 -2.57 0.71 27.70
C THR A 99 -3.28 0.01 28.85
N GLY A 100 -3.24 -1.33 28.93
CA GLY A 100 -4.03 -2.13 29.86
C GLY A 100 -5.50 -2.28 29.48
N ASP A 101 -5.89 -1.84 28.28
CA ASP A 101 -7.27 -1.87 27.77
C ASP A 101 -7.30 -2.11 26.25
N GLU A 102 -8.49 -2.29 25.68
CA GLU A 102 -8.68 -2.47 24.23
C GLU A 102 -9.15 -1.19 23.53
N LEU A 103 -8.94 -0.02 24.13
CA LEU A 103 -9.37 1.24 23.52
C LEU A 103 -8.51 1.51 22.27
N PRO A 104 -9.11 1.76 21.09
CA PRO A 104 -8.33 2.03 19.90
C PRO A 104 -7.48 3.29 20.06
N ALA A 105 -6.30 3.32 19.46
CA ALA A 105 -5.35 4.44 19.59
C ALA A 105 -5.98 5.80 19.31
N SER A 106 -6.83 5.90 18.28
CA SER A 106 -7.59 7.11 17.93
C SER A 106 -8.53 7.64 19.02
N LEU A 107 -8.93 6.78 19.96
CA LEU A 107 -9.82 7.11 21.08
C LEU A 107 -9.12 7.08 22.44
N SER A 108 -7.83 6.72 22.48
CA SER A 108 -7.07 6.48 23.72
C SER A 108 -6.25 7.70 24.13
N PRO A 109 -6.53 8.32 25.31
CA PRO A 109 -5.71 9.40 25.85
C PRO A 109 -4.26 8.99 26.12
N LYS A 110 -4.03 7.72 26.52
CA LYS A 110 -2.68 7.18 26.77
C LYS A 110 -1.83 7.12 25.50
N LEU A 111 -2.43 6.79 24.37
CA LEU A 111 -1.70 6.69 23.09
C LEU A 111 -1.63 8.04 22.35
N THR A 112 -2.76 8.74 22.26
CA THR A 112 -2.83 9.99 21.48
C THR A 112 -2.34 11.19 22.28
N GLY A 113 -2.79 11.35 23.51
CA GLY A 113 -2.48 12.51 24.36
C GLY A 113 -1.16 12.37 25.13
N GLU A 114 -0.87 11.20 25.68
CA GLU A 114 0.35 10.97 26.45
C GLU A 114 1.51 10.58 25.52
N LEU A 115 1.42 9.44 24.85
CA LEU A 115 2.52 8.96 24.00
C LEU A 115 2.82 9.91 22.82
N LEU A 116 1.86 10.18 21.94
CA LEU A 116 2.12 10.99 20.73
C LEU A 116 2.38 12.47 21.05
N ARG A 117 1.44 13.12 21.76
CA ARG A 117 1.52 14.57 22.00
C ARG A 117 2.61 14.93 23.02
N ARG A 118 2.71 14.23 24.15
CA ARG A 118 3.64 14.58 25.24
C ARG A 118 5.00 13.88 25.08
N GLU A 119 5.04 12.56 25.05
CA GLU A 119 6.30 11.81 25.08
C GLU A 119 7.10 11.91 23.77
N LEU A 120 6.43 11.83 22.61
CA LEU A 120 7.08 12.04 21.31
C LEU A 120 7.21 13.53 20.94
N GLY A 121 6.60 14.44 21.70
CA GLY A 121 6.71 15.88 21.53
C GLY A 121 6.10 16.41 20.21
N PHE A 122 5.10 15.73 19.66
CA PHE A 122 4.48 16.15 18.40
C PHE A 122 3.54 17.35 18.62
N ASP A 123 3.81 18.52 18.03
CA ASP A 123 2.96 19.73 18.15
C ASP A 123 2.06 20.00 16.92
N GLY A 124 2.13 19.17 15.88
CA GLY A 124 1.30 19.31 14.68
C GLY A 124 -0.15 18.85 14.88
N LEU A 125 -0.88 18.69 13.77
CA LEU A 125 -2.25 18.23 13.77
C LEU A 125 -2.36 16.74 14.06
N ILE A 126 -3.16 16.36 15.06
CA ILE A 126 -3.56 14.97 15.25
C ILE A 126 -4.92 14.77 14.58
N VAL A 127 -4.99 13.86 13.62
CA VAL A 127 -6.22 13.53 12.89
C VAL A 127 -6.56 12.06 13.10
N THR A 128 -7.83 11.71 13.29
CA THR A 128 -8.20 10.29 13.34
C THR A 128 -8.11 9.66 11.96
N ASP A 129 -7.97 8.34 11.88
CA ASP A 129 -8.46 7.62 10.70
C ASP A 129 -10.00 7.77 10.62
N SER A 130 -10.58 7.32 9.52
CA SER A 130 -12.02 7.51 9.26
C SER A 130 -12.89 6.89 10.36
N LEU A 131 -13.63 7.73 11.10
CA LEU A 131 -14.56 7.28 12.14
C LEU A 131 -15.74 6.48 11.56
N GLY A 132 -15.89 6.42 10.24
CA GLY A 132 -16.83 5.54 9.55
C GLY A 132 -16.40 4.09 9.41
N MET A 133 -15.19 3.72 9.86
CA MET A 133 -14.69 2.35 9.78
C MET A 133 -15.34 1.41 10.80
N GLY A 134 -15.46 0.12 10.44
CA GLY A 134 -16.10 -0.90 11.28
C GLY A 134 -15.47 -1.10 12.66
N ALA A 135 -14.17 -0.81 12.81
CA ALA A 135 -13.50 -0.81 14.12
C ALA A 135 -14.05 0.23 15.11
N ILE A 136 -14.76 1.25 14.64
CA ILE A 136 -15.34 2.32 15.45
C ILE A 136 -16.87 2.22 15.48
N THR A 137 -17.51 2.13 14.32
CA THR A 137 -18.97 2.23 14.19
C THR A 137 -19.73 1.12 14.92
N LYS A 138 -19.08 -0.02 15.18
CA LYS A 138 -19.67 -1.14 15.94
C LYS A 138 -19.70 -0.91 17.45
N GLY A 139 -18.81 -0.06 17.99
CA GLY A 139 -18.62 0.11 19.44
C GLY A 139 -18.99 1.49 19.99
N TYR A 140 -19.05 2.52 19.15
CA TYR A 140 -19.17 3.92 19.60
C TYR A 140 -20.21 4.71 18.78
N PRO A 141 -21.51 4.45 18.98
CA PRO A 141 -22.58 5.07 18.20
C PRO A 141 -22.80 6.55 18.57
N GLY A 142 -23.63 7.25 17.79
CA GLY A 142 -24.22 8.54 18.21
C GLY A 142 -23.24 9.68 18.49
N GLY A 143 -22.10 9.72 17.79
CA GLY A 143 -21.09 10.76 17.97
C GLY A 143 -20.11 10.51 19.13
N GLU A 144 -20.28 9.45 19.92
CA GLU A 144 -19.41 9.10 21.03
C GLU A 144 -17.94 8.97 20.60
N ALA A 145 -17.69 8.36 19.44
CA ALA A 145 -16.35 8.23 18.89
C ALA A 145 -15.66 9.59 18.69
N ALA A 146 -16.39 10.59 18.20
CA ALA A 146 -15.85 11.92 17.96
C ALA A 146 -15.51 12.62 19.27
N VAL A 147 -16.42 12.55 20.26
CA VAL A 147 -16.18 13.08 21.62
C VAL A 147 -14.94 12.45 22.24
N ARG A 148 -14.84 11.11 22.21
CA ARG A 148 -13.67 10.38 22.74
C ARG A 148 -12.38 10.75 22.03
N ALA A 149 -12.39 10.86 20.70
CA ALA A 149 -11.20 11.24 19.92
C ALA A 149 -10.68 12.64 20.32
N ILE A 150 -11.57 13.62 20.44
CA ILE A 150 -11.18 14.98 20.85
C ILE A 150 -10.67 15.00 22.30
N LYS A 151 -11.34 14.27 23.21
CA LYS A 151 -10.87 14.08 24.61
C LYS A 151 -9.50 13.40 24.67
N ALA A 152 -9.23 12.45 23.77
CA ALA A 152 -7.95 11.76 23.69
C ALA A 152 -6.81 12.63 23.15
N GLY A 153 -7.11 13.79 22.56
CA GLY A 153 -6.11 14.73 22.06
C GLY A 153 -6.08 14.88 20.53
N ALA A 154 -7.00 14.27 19.79
CA ALA A 154 -7.16 14.55 18.37
C ALA A 154 -7.65 15.99 18.15
N ASP A 155 -7.13 16.63 17.10
CA ASP A 155 -7.54 17.97 16.66
C ASP A 155 -8.65 17.87 15.58
N LEU A 156 -8.68 16.78 14.81
CA LEU A 156 -9.63 16.53 13.73
C LEU A 156 -10.22 15.12 13.82
N ALA A 157 -11.55 15.04 13.90
CA ALA A 157 -12.32 13.81 13.74
C ALA A 157 -12.66 13.60 12.26
N LEU A 158 -12.00 12.62 11.62
CA LEU A 158 -12.11 12.40 10.17
C LEU A 158 -13.35 11.57 9.83
N SER A 159 -14.15 12.06 8.88
CA SER A 159 -15.27 11.34 8.24
C SER A 159 -16.17 10.50 9.17
N PRO A 160 -16.78 11.09 10.23
CA PRO A 160 -17.83 10.41 10.98
C PRO A 160 -19.02 10.05 10.07
N PRO A 161 -19.71 8.91 10.29
CA PRO A 161 -20.90 8.53 9.51
C PRO A 161 -22.02 9.56 9.53
N ASP A 162 -22.22 10.21 10.68
CA ASP A 162 -23.15 11.33 10.87
C ASP A 162 -22.36 12.55 11.38
N PRO A 163 -21.89 13.43 10.45
CA PRO A 163 -21.14 14.62 10.83
C PRO A 163 -21.92 15.59 11.71
N LYS A 164 -23.24 15.71 11.52
CA LYS A 164 -24.07 16.61 12.33
C LYS A 164 -24.21 16.05 13.75
N GLY A 165 -24.56 14.77 13.90
CA GLY A 165 -24.64 14.12 15.20
C GLY A 165 -23.31 14.14 15.96
N ALA A 166 -22.18 13.95 15.25
CA ALA A 166 -20.85 14.09 15.85
C ALA A 166 -20.57 15.52 16.36
N LEU A 167 -20.95 16.55 15.60
CA LEU A 167 -20.82 17.95 16.03
C LEU A 167 -21.70 18.24 17.25
N ASP A 168 -22.97 17.87 17.20
CA ASP A 168 -23.94 18.08 18.28
C ASP A 168 -23.43 17.41 19.58
N ALA A 169 -22.89 16.19 19.49
CA ALA A 169 -22.31 15.48 20.64
C ALA A 169 -21.06 16.18 21.21
N ILE A 170 -20.17 16.72 20.36
CA ILE A 170 -19.00 17.51 20.83
C ILE A 170 -19.47 18.78 21.54
N VAL A 171 -20.44 19.51 20.98
CA VAL A 171 -20.98 20.73 21.59
C VAL A 171 -21.59 20.43 22.95
N GLU A 172 -22.38 19.36 23.07
CA GLU A 172 -22.95 18.93 24.34
C GLU A 172 -21.87 18.51 25.35
N ALA A 173 -20.83 17.80 24.92
CA ALA A 173 -19.70 17.45 25.79
C ALA A 173 -18.96 18.69 26.32
N VAL A 174 -18.83 19.76 25.50
CA VAL A 174 -18.29 21.05 25.95
C VAL A 174 -19.20 21.71 26.97
N ARG A 175 -20.51 21.79 26.69
CA ARG A 175 -21.50 22.37 27.62
C ARG A 175 -21.54 21.67 28.97
N ARG A 176 -21.31 20.35 28.99
CA ARG A 176 -21.23 19.54 30.21
C ARG A 176 -19.88 19.61 30.93
N GLY A 177 -18.90 20.30 30.37
CA GLY A 177 -17.55 20.39 30.92
C GLY A 177 -16.70 19.14 30.74
N GLU A 178 -17.15 18.15 29.96
CA GLU A 178 -16.37 16.96 29.63
C GLU A 178 -15.19 17.25 28.69
N ILE A 179 -15.33 18.30 27.87
CA ILE A 179 -14.27 18.89 27.05
C ILE A 179 -14.21 20.37 27.42
N SER A 180 -13.05 20.88 27.83
CA SER A 180 -12.91 22.31 28.09
C SER A 180 -12.90 23.11 26.77
N GLU A 181 -13.43 24.34 26.79
CA GLU A 181 -13.32 25.24 25.63
C GLU A 181 -11.86 25.48 25.24
N SER A 182 -10.95 25.62 26.23
CA SER A 182 -9.52 25.74 25.98
C SER A 182 -8.93 24.57 25.16
N ARG A 183 -9.43 23.34 25.33
CA ARG A 183 -9.00 22.18 24.54
C ARG A 183 -9.44 22.32 23.08
N ILE A 184 -10.64 22.86 22.83
CA ILE A 184 -11.13 23.18 21.49
C ILE A 184 -10.29 24.27 20.86
N ASP A 185 -10.01 25.36 21.58
CA ASP A 185 -9.21 26.48 21.10
C ASP A 185 -7.78 26.07 20.70
N GLU A 186 -7.16 25.16 21.45
CA GLU A 186 -5.87 24.58 21.09
C GLU A 186 -5.92 23.86 19.74
N SER A 187 -6.93 23.01 19.51
CA SER A 187 -7.11 22.30 18.23
C SER A 187 -7.36 23.28 17.09
N VAL A 188 -8.27 24.24 17.29
CA VAL A 188 -8.62 25.25 16.27
C VAL A 188 -7.41 26.10 15.92
N ARG A 189 -6.58 26.49 16.90
CA ARG A 189 -5.33 27.23 16.64
C ARG A 189 -4.37 26.43 15.77
N ARG A 190 -4.20 25.12 16.00
CA ARG A 190 -3.38 24.25 15.14
C ARG A 190 -3.95 24.15 13.73
N ILE A 191 -5.26 24.01 13.59
CA ILE A 191 -5.95 23.96 12.29
C ILE A 191 -5.74 25.25 11.52
N LEU A 192 -5.92 26.40 12.16
CA LEU A 192 -5.72 27.71 11.54
C LEU A 192 -4.24 27.94 11.16
N ARG A 193 -3.30 27.55 12.02
CA ARG A 193 -1.85 27.59 11.71
C ARG A 193 -1.52 26.75 10.47
N ALA A 194 -2.08 25.55 10.36
CA ALA A 194 -1.87 24.70 9.20
C ALA A 194 -2.46 25.32 7.92
N LYS A 195 -3.68 25.87 7.97
CA LYS A 195 -4.31 26.58 6.84
C LYS A 195 -3.50 27.80 6.41
N TYR A 196 -2.99 28.58 7.37
CA TYR A 196 -2.13 29.73 7.11
C TYR A 196 -0.81 29.31 6.45
N ARG A 197 -0.18 28.22 6.92
CA ARG A 197 1.09 27.69 6.38
C ARG A 197 1.01 27.39 4.88
N VAL A 198 -0.13 26.86 4.41
CA VAL A 198 -0.34 26.54 2.98
C VAL A 198 -0.98 27.68 2.19
N GLY A 199 -0.98 28.91 2.74
CA GLY A 199 -1.39 30.11 2.01
C GLY A 199 -2.90 30.28 1.81
N LEU A 200 -3.75 29.49 2.47
CA LEU A 200 -5.21 29.56 2.27
C LEU A 200 -5.85 30.86 2.79
N ALA A 201 -5.13 31.62 3.64
CA ALA A 201 -5.56 32.95 4.07
C ALA A 201 -5.46 33.99 2.93
N GLU A 202 -4.49 33.82 2.02
CA GLU A 202 -4.21 34.76 0.93
C GLU A 202 -4.80 34.27 -0.40
N LYS A 203 -4.59 32.99 -0.72
CA LYS A 203 -4.99 32.38 -2.00
C LYS A 203 -5.74 31.09 -1.79
N ARG A 204 -7.06 31.21 -1.60
CA ARG A 204 -7.98 30.08 -1.36
C ARG A 204 -8.54 29.43 -2.64
N LEU A 205 -8.33 30.04 -3.81
CA LEU A 205 -8.86 29.58 -5.10
C LEU A 205 -7.72 29.23 -6.06
N VAL A 206 -8.01 28.32 -6.98
CA VAL A 206 -7.10 27.82 -8.02
C VAL A 206 -7.70 27.99 -9.41
N ASP A 207 -6.85 28.08 -10.43
CA ASP A 207 -7.26 28.09 -11.83
C ASP A 207 -7.42 26.65 -12.34
N LEU A 208 -8.67 26.23 -12.53
CA LEU A 208 -8.98 24.89 -13.02
C LEU A 208 -8.51 24.66 -14.47
N SER A 209 -8.35 25.72 -15.27
CA SER A 209 -7.85 25.60 -16.65
C SER A 209 -6.36 25.23 -16.72
N ALA A 210 -5.62 25.40 -15.62
CA ALA A 210 -4.20 25.08 -15.53
C ALA A 210 -3.92 23.61 -15.18
N VAL A 211 -4.93 22.82 -14.78
CA VAL A 211 -4.76 21.43 -14.33
C VAL A 211 -3.98 20.59 -15.34
N ASN A 212 -4.33 20.68 -16.63
CA ASN A 212 -3.69 19.94 -17.72
C ASN A 212 -2.21 20.34 -17.96
N ARG A 213 -1.75 21.46 -17.39
CA ARG A 213 -0.34 21.90 -17.44
C ARG A 213 0.43 21.56 -16.16
N ILE A 214 -0.26 21.27 -15.06
CA ILE A 214 0.34 21.09 -13.73
C ILE A 214 0.37 19.61 -13.33
N ILE A 215 -0.65 18.84 -13.69
CA ILE A 215 -0.76 17.40 -13.47
C ILE A 215 -0.11 16.66 -14.65
N GLU A 216 0.51 15.51 -14.37
CA GLU A 216 1.18 14.67 -15.40
C GLU A 216 2.20 15.40 -16.27
N ARG A 217 2.93 16.36 -15.67
CA ARG A 217 4.05 17.00 -16.36
C ARG A 217 5.04 15.95 -16.89
N PRO A 218 5.65 16.15 -18.08
CA PRO A 218 6.57 15.20 -18.67
C PRO A 218 7.69 14.75 -17.70
N GLU A 219 8.22 15.68 -16.90
CA GLU A 219 9.29 15.38 -15.94
C GLU A 219 8.79 14.46 -14.82
N SER A 220 7.57 14.67 -14.33
CA SER A 220 6.93 13.82 -13.31
C SER A 220 6.67 12.41 -13.84
N VAL A 221 6.23 12.29 -15.10
CA VAL A 221 5.98 11.00 -15.75
C VAL A 221 7.28 10.23 -15.97
N LEU A 222 8.35 10.91 -16.39
CA LEU A 222 9.68 10.32 -16.54
C LEU A 222 10.24 9.85 -15.20
N GLU A 223 10.06 10.63 -14.14
CA GLU A 223 10.52 10.25 -12.80
C GLU A 223 9.72 9.05 -12.26
N ALA A 224 8.39 9.03 -12.42
CA ALA A 224 7.57 7.89 -12.04
C ALA A 224 8.00 6.59 -12.76
N ARG A 225 8.28 6.70 -14.07
CA ARG A 225 8.83 5.59 -14.86
C ARG A 225 10.18 5.12 -14.34
N ARG A 226 11.09 6.05 -14.03
CA ARG A 226 12.42 5.75 -13.47
C ARG A 226 12.30 5.01 -12.13
N VAL A 227 11.40 5.45 -11.25
CA VAL A 227 11.14 4.79 -9.97
C VAL A 227 10.58 3.38 -10.18
N ALA A 228 9.57 3.22 -11.03
CA ALA A 228 8.97 1.92 -11.32
C ALA A 228 9.98 0.92 -11.88
N GLU A 229 10.78 1.32 -12.87
CA GLU A 229 11.83 0.48 -13.47
C GLU A 229 12.90 0.06 -12.47
N ASN A 230 13.33 0.97 -11.58
CA ASN A 230 14.29 0.63 -10.53
C ASN A 230 13.67 -0.19 -9.38
N SER A 231 12.34 -0.20 -9.22
CA SER A 231 11.67 -1.00 -8.20
C SER A 231 11.48 -2.46 -8.59
N ILE A 232 11.39 -2.78 -9.89
CA ILE A 232 11.12 -4.16 -10.33
C ILE A 232 12.17 -5.11 -9.76
N THR A 233 11.70 -6.12 -9.01
CA THR A 233 12.56 -7.05 -8.28
C THR A 233 12.41 -8.45 -8.84
N LEU A 234 13.52 -9.01 -9.34
CA LEU A 234 13.61 -10.37 -9.82
C LEU A 234 14.09 -11.29 -8.68
N LEU A 235 13.21 -12.13 -8.14
CA LEU A 235 13.54 -13.00 -6.99
C LEU A 235 14.12 -14.35 -7.42
N ARG A 236 13.69 -14.87 -8.58
CA ARG A 236 14.15 -16.14 -9.12
C ARG A 236 14.27 -16.05 -10.63
N ASN A 237 15.31 -16.64 -11.21
CA ASN A 237 15.52 -16.73 -12.66
C ASN A 237 16.06 -18.11 -13.06
N GLY A 238 15.29 -19.17 -12.77
CA GLY A 238 15.67 -20.55 -13.10
C GLY A 238 15.88 -20.74 -14.60
N GLY A 239 16.92 -21.49 -14.98
CA GLY A 239 17.29 -21.72 -16.38
C GLY A 239 17.73 -20.46 -17.13
N SER A 240 17.97 -19.34 -16.43
CA SER A 240 18.33 -18.05 -17.03
C SER A 240 17.35 -17.64 -18.15
N LEU A 241 16.05 -17.82 -17.89
CA LEU A 241 14.96 -17.59 -18.85
C LEU A 241 14.74 -16.11 -19.14
N LEU A 242 14.98 -15.23 -18.17
CA LEU A 242 14.98 -13.78 -18.38
C LEU A 242 16.40 -13.25 -18.65
N PRO A 243 16.54 -12.26 -19.56
CA PRO A 243 15.46 -11.61 -20.32
C PRO A 243 14.87 -12.54 -21.40
N LEU A 244 13.59 -12.32 -21.71
CA LEU A 244 12.86 -13.05 -22.73
C LEU A 244 13.20 -12.48 -24.11
N ASP A 245 14.23 -13.03 -24.74
CA ASP A 245 14.61 -12.66 -26.11
C ASP A 245 13.50 -12.99 -27.14
N ALA A 246 13.64 -12.49 -28.37
CA ALA A 246 12.65 -12.69 -29.43
C ALA A 246 12.35 -14.17 -29.72
N ALA A 247 13.36 -15.04 -29.65
CA ALA A 247 13.22 -16.47 -29.95
C ALA A 247 12.45 -17.22 -28.85
N ARG A 248 12.63 -16.85 -27.58
CA ARG A 248 11.83 -17.36 -26.45
C ARG A 248 10.43 -16.75 -26.47
N ALA A 249 10.33 -15.45 -26.73
CA ALA A 249 9.06 -14.74 -26.78
C ALA A 249 8.10 -15.29 -27.85
N ALA A 250 8.61 -15.69 -29.03
CA ALA A 250 7.81 -16.32 -30.09
C ALA A 250 7.16 -17.65 -29.67
N ARG A 251 7.69 -18.31 -28.63
CA ARG A 251 7.22 -19.60 -28.10
C ARG A 251 6.58 -19.47 -26.73
N THR A 252 6.22 -18.24 -26.35
CA THR A 252 5.65 -17.90 -25.05
C THR A 252 4.16 -17.62 -25.17
N LEU A 253 3.37 -18.21 -24.26
CA LEU A 253 2.00 -17.77 -24.00
C LEU A 253 2.01 -16.77 -22.83
N PHE A 254 1.39 -15.61 -23.02
CA PHE A 254 1.14 -14.66 -21.94
C PHE A 254 -0.26 -14.86 -21.39
N VAL A 255 -0.40 -14.93 -20.08
CA VAL A 255 -1.67 -15.13 -19.39
C VAL A 255 -1.82 -14.06 -18.32
N VAL A 256 -2.76 -13.14 -18.50
CA VAL A 256 -3.16 -12.18 -17.45
C VAL A 256 -4.16 -12.87 -16.54
N VAL A 257 -3.89 -12.87 -15.23
CA VAL A 257 -4.77 -13.49 -14.23
C VAL A 257 -5.22 -12.40 -13.25
N ALA A 258 -6.47 -12.01 -13.35
CA ALA A 258 -7.09 -10.97 -12.55
C ALA A 258 -7.72 -11.55 -11.28
N ALA A 259 -7.38 -10.97 -10.12
CA ALA A 259 -8.02 -11.29 -8.85
C ALA A 259 -9.42 -10.71 -8.74
N ASP A 260 -9.63 -9.55 -9.37
CA ASP A 260 -10.83 -8.72 -9.26
C ASP A 260 -11.45 -8.51 -10.65
N ASP A 261 -12.69 -8.00 -10.75
CA ASP A 261 -13.28 -7.61 -12.04
C ASP A 261 -13.03 -6.11 -12.26
N GLU A 262 -11.77 -5.75 -12.52
CA GLU A 262 -11.30 -4.36 -12.56
C GLU A 262 -10.67 -4.01 -13.92
N PRO A 263 -10.89 -2.79 -14.43
CA PRO A 263 -10.45 -2.39 -15.77
C PRO A 263 -8.94 -2.16 -15.88
N GLU A 264 -8.22 -1.93 -14.77
CA GLU A 264 -6.78 -1.60 -14.79
C GLU A 264 -5.89 -2.81 -15.07
N GLU A 265 -6.34 -4.02 -14.74
CA GLU A 265 -5.53 -5.23 -14.77
C GLU A 265 -5.19 -5.63 -16.21
N GLY A 266 -3.91 -5.56 -16.56
CA GLY A 266 -3.45 -5.82 -17.92
C GLY A 266 -3.70 -4.68 -18.93
N ARG A 267 -4.31 -3.56 -18.50
CA ARG A 267 -4.64 -2.41 -19.36
C ARG A 267 -3.43 -1.86 -20.12
N THR A 268 -2.26 -1.85 -19.50
CA THR A 268 -1.00 -1.44 -20.13
C THR A 268 -0.15 -2.64 -20.52
N PHE A 269 -0.10 -3.68 -19.69
CA PHE A 269 0.72 -4.87 -19.92
C PHE A 269 0.41 -5.52 -21.27
N ILE A 270 -0.87 -5.74 -21.59
CA ILE A 270 -1.29 -6.41 -22.83
C ILE A 270 -0.88 -5.62 -24.08
N PRO A 271 -1.25 -4.32 -24.23
CA PRO A 271 -0.85 -3.56 -25.41
C PRO A 271 0.67 -3.37 -25.49
N ASP A 272 1.38 -3.24 -24.36
CA ASP A 272 2.84 -3.09 -24.38
C ASP A 272 3.56 -4.35 -24.85
N ILE A 273 3.06 -5.54 -24.49
CA ILE A 273 3.53 -6.82 -25.01
C ILE A 273 3.25 -6.90 -26.51
N LYS A 274 2.00 -6.68 -26.95
CA LYS A 274 1.62 -6.77 -28.37
C LYS A 274 2.35 -5.77 -29.27
N LYS A 275 2.69 -4.59 -28.73
CA LYS A 275 3.47 -3.57 -29.45
C LYS A 275 4.89 -4.05 -29.76
N ARG A 276 5.51 -4.81 -28.85
CA ARG A 276 6.91 -5.28 -28.96
C ARG A 276 7.01 -6.65 -29.59
N LEU A 277 6.00 -7.47 -29.39
CA LEU A 277 5.88 -8.84 -29.86
C LEU A 277 4.57 -8.95 -30.66
N LYS A 278 4.64 -8.67 -31.97
CA LYS A 278 3.44 -8.56 -32.83
C LYS A 278 2.56 -9.82 -32.81
N ASP A 279 3.19 -10.99 -32.77
CA ASP A 279 2.51 -12.29 -32.77
C ASP A 279 2.29 -12.84 -31.35
N ALA A 280 2.48 -12.02 -30.31
CA ALA A 280 2.28 -12.47 -28.94
C ALA A 280 0.83 -12.88 -28.68
N ARG A 281 0.69 -14.12 -28.23
CA ARG A 281 -0.57 -14.68 -27.78
C ARG A 281 -0.77 -14.28 -26.33
N VAL A 282 -1.82 -13.51 -26.07
CA VAL A 282 -2.17 -13.03 -24.73
C VAL A 282 -3.59 -13.47 -24.40
N LEU A 283 -3.75 -14.28 -23.35
CA LEU A 283 -5.02 -14.75 -22.83
C LEU A 283 -5.30 -14.10 -21.47
N ARG A 284 -6.57 -14.13 -21.05
CA ARG A 284 -7.02 -13.59 -19.76
C ARG A 284 -7.85 -14.62 -19.00
N ALA A 285 -7.61 -14.70 -17.70
CA ALA A 285 -8.51 -15.31 -16.73
C ALA A 285 -8.86 -14.25 -15.66
N ASP A 286 -10.11 -14.21 -15.25
CA ASP A 286 -10.66 -13.25 -14.28
C ASP A 286 -11.79 -13.91 -13.46
N PRO A 287 -12.41 -13.21 -12.48
CA PRO A 287 -13.46 -13.81 -11.64
C PRO A 287 -14.68 -14.37 -12.39
N ARG A 288 -14.88 -14.00 -13.66
CA ARG A 288 -15.99 -14.50 -14.48
C ARG A 288 -15.62 -15.74 -15.29
N THR A 289 -14.33 -16.12 -15.28
CA THR A 289 -13.84 -17.29 -16.03
C THR A 289 -14.41 -18.58 -15.46
N THR A 290 -15.07 -19.34 -16.32
CA THR A 290 -15.72 -20.61 -16.00
C THR A 290 -14.72 -21.77 -15.97
N ALA A 291 -15.11 -22.90 -15.37
CA ALA A 291 -14.29 -24.11 -15.36
C ALA A 291 -13.92 -24.59 -16.77
N GLU A 292 -14.86 -24.54 -17.72
CA GLU A 292 -14.62 -24.91 -19.12
C GLU A 292 -13.63 -23.98 -19.82
N GLU A 293 -13.68 -22.68 -19.52
CA GLU A 293 -12.72 -21.70 -20.04
C GLU A 293 -11.33 -21.93 -19.47
N TYR A 294 -11.20 -22.25 -18.17
CA TYR A 294 -9.92 -22.65 -17.59
C TYR A 294 -9.31 -23.88 -18.30
N GLU A 295 -10.11 -24.89 -18.63
CA GLU A 295 -9.63 -26.04 -19.41
C GLU A 295 -9.16 -25.64 -20.82
N LYS A 296 -9.88 -24.74 -21.50
CA LYS A 296 -9.46 -24.20 -22.81
C LYS A 296 -8.14 -23.44 -22.70
N LEU A 297 -7.96 -22.62 -21.66
CA LEU A 297 -6.72 -21.90 -21.42
C LEU A 297 -5.54 -22.86 -21.17
N LEU A 298 -5.75 -23.93 -20.40
CA LEU A 298 -4.75 -24.97 -20.17
C LEU A 298 -4.39 -25.73 -21.45
N ALA A 299 -5.39 -26.01 -22.30
CA ALA A 299 -5.17 -26.62 -23.60
C ALA A 299 -4.37 -25.71 -24.55
N GLU A 300 -4.48 -24.39 -24.44
CA GLU A 300 -3.61 -23.47 -25.19
C GLU A 300 -2.19 -23.41 -24.61
N ALA A 301 -2.07 -23.44 -23.29
CA ALA A 301 -0.77 -23.49 -22.61
C ALA A 301 0.01 -24.79 -22.93
N SER A 302 -0.69 -25.90 -23.18
CA SER A 302 -0.06 -27.16 -23.59
C SER A 302 0.60 -27.11 -24.98
N LYS A 303 0.33 -26.08 -25.80
CA LYS A 303 0.88 -25.92 -27.16
C LYS A 303 2.15 -25.06 -27.25
N VAL A 304 2.56 -24.39 -26.18
CA VAL A 304 3.73 -23.48 -26.16
C VAL A 304 4.90 -24.04 -25.35
N GLU A 305 6.09 -23.45 -25.42
CA GLU A 305 7.24 -23.92 -24.63
C GLU A 305 7.38 -23.19 -23.29
N ILE A 306 7.00 -21.92 -23.24
CA ILE A 306 7.15 -21.05 -22.06
C ILE A 306 5.79 -20.41 -21.75
N ILE A 307 5.49 -20.23 -20.47
CA ILE A 307 4.27 -19.55 -20.02
C ILE A 307 4.67 -18.36 -19.14
N VAL A 308 4.24 -17.16 -19.51
CA VAL A 308 4.32 -15.97 -18.66
C VAL A 308 2.95 -15.73 -18.04
N VAL A 309 2.86 -15.85 -16.72
CA VAL A 309 1.66 -15.53 -15.96
C VAL A 309 1.84 -14.19 -15.27
N ALA A 310 0.93 -13.26 -15.53
CA ALA A 310 0.87 -11.94 -14.92
C ALA A 310 -0.33 -11.87 -13.98
N PRO A 311 -0.19 -12.29 -12.71
CA PRO A 311 -1.27 -12.17 -11.75
C PRO A 311 -1.37 -10.73 -11.23
N PHE A 312 -2.58 -10.20 -11.22
CA PHE A 312 -2.93 -8.88 -10.70
C PHE A 312 -3.78 -9.05 -9.44
N VAL A 313 -3.31 -8.49 -8.33
CA VAL A 313 -4.06 -8.49 -7.06
C VAL A 313 -4.13 -7.08 -6.52
N LYS A 314 -5.30 -6.45 -6.67
CA LYS A 314 -5.56 -5.14 -6.08
C LYS A 314 -5.81 -5.30 -4.59
N ARG A 315 -5.13 -4.50 -3.79
CA ARG A 315 -5.50 -4.31 -2.38
C ARG A 315 -6.66 -3.30 -2.31
N ALA A 316 -7.73 -3.66 -1.62
CA ALA A 316 -8.88 -2.79 -1.38
C ALA A 316 -9.34 -2.85 0.08
N ALA A 317 -9.96 -1.77 0.57
CA ALA A 317 -10.60 -1.76 1.89
C ALA A 317 -11.72 -2.81 1.94
N ASN A 318 -11.89 -3.49 3.09
CA ASN A 318 -12.85 -4.57 3.32
C ASN A 318 -12.58 -5.86 2.52
N LYS A 319 -11.50 -5.94 1.74
CA LYS A 319 -11.17 -7.16 0.97
C LYS A 319 -10.61 -8.27 1.85
N GLY A 320 -9.87 -7.91 2.91
CA GLY A 320 -9.32 -8.87 3.87
C GLY A 320 -8.22 -9.81 3.34
N THR A 321 -7.84 -9.72 2.06
CA THR A 321 -6.80 -10.56 1.45
C THR A 321 -6.00 -9.82 0.39
N VAL A 322 -4.75 -10.24 0.20
CA VAL A 322 -3.80 -9.80 -0.85
C VAL A 322 -3.31 -10.98 -1.71
N ALA A 323 -4.06 -12.08 -1.70
CA ALA A 323 -3.85 -13.28 -2.50
C ALA A 323 -4.81 -13.32 -3.70
N LEU A 324 -4.46 -14.12 -4.71
CA LEU A 324 -5.42 -14.52 -5.74
C LEU A 324 -6.53 -15.39 -5.11
N PRO A 325 -7.80 -15.25 -5.56
CA PRO A 325 -8.85 -16.18 -5.17
C PRO A 325 -8.52 -17.60 -5.65
N GLU A 326 -9.11 -18.60 -4.98
CA GLU A 326 -8.68 -19.99 -5.10
C GLU A 326 -8.82 -20.56 -6.51
N ALA A 327 -9.88 -20.21 -7.26
CA ALA A 327 -10.06 -20.69 -8.63
C ALA A 327 -8.92 -20.21 -9.57
N GLN A 328 -8.56 -18.93 -9.48
CA GLN A 328 -7.44 -18.37 -10.22
C GLN A 328 -6.09 -18.94 -9.75
N ALA A 329 -5.91 -19.08 -8.44
CA ALA A 329 -4.69 -19.65 -7.88
C ALA A 329 -4.48 -21.10 -8.33
N GLU A 330 -5.54 -21.91 -8.32
CA GLU A 330 -5.51 -23.28 -8.79
C GLU A 330 -5.19 -23.37 -10.28
N PHE A 331 -5.78 -22.50 -11.10
CA PHE A 331 -5.42 -22.41 -12.51
C PHE A 331 -3.92 -22.15 -12.73
N VAL A 332 -3.33 -21.22 -11.97
CA VAL A 332 -1.88 -20.94 -12.07
C VAL A 332 -1.05 -22.13 -11.58
N ARG A 333 -1.44 -22.81 -10.51
CA ARG A 333 -0.76 -24.05 -10.05
C ARG A 333 -0.84 -25.15 -11.10
N ARG A 334 -1.98 -25.30 -11.80
CA ARG A 334 -2.12 -26.24 -12.91
C ARG A 334 -1.24 -25.89 -14.11
N LEU A 335 -1.04 -24.61 -14.42
CA LEU A 335 -0.05 -24.19 -15.42
C LEU A 335 1.37 -24.61 -15.03
N ILE A 336 1.74 -24.44 -13.76
CA ILE A 336 3.04 -24.88 -13.22
C ILE A 336 3.18 -26.41 -13.28
N ALA A 337 2.12 -27.14 -12.94
CA ALA A 337 2.08 -28.61 -12.95
C ALA A 337 2.23 -29.23 -14.35
N THR A 338 2.16 -28.43 -15.43
CA THR A 338 2.46 -28.92 -16.79
C THR A 338 3.94 -29.31 -16.98
N GLY A 339 4.83 -28.93 -16.05
CA GLY A 339 6.26 -29.16 -16.12
C GLY A 339 7.01 -28.21 -17.06
N LYS A 340 6.29 -27.31 -17.74
CA LYS A 340 6.89 -26.26 -18.57
C LYS A 340 7.43 -25.12 -17.71
N PRO A 341 8.45 -24.38 -18.18
CA PRO A 341 8.89 -23.19 -17.48
C PRO A 341 7.78 -22.13 -17.37
N VAL A 342 7.41 -21.80 -16.13
CA VAL A 342 6.45 -20.74 -15.82
C VAL A 342 7.16 -19.55 -15.20
N ILE A 343 6.98 -18.39 -15.83
CA ILE A 343 7.46 -17.09 -15.37
C ILE A 343 6.28 -16.37 -14.72
N VAL A 344 6.38 -16.04 -13.43
CA VAL A 344 5.38 -15.23 -12.74
C VAL A 344 5.85 -13.78 -12.66
N ALA A 345 5.12 -12.87 -13.31
CA ALA A 345 5.32 -11.42 -13.24
C ALA A 345 4.19 -10.80 -12.40
N ALA A 346 4.39 -10.74 -11.08
CA ALA A 346 3.36 -10.39 -10.11
C ALA A 346 3.12 -8.88 -9.98
N PHE A 347 1.87 -8.47 -10.11
CA PHE A 347 1.37 -7.11 -9.88
C PHE A 347 0.53 -7.09 -8.60
N GLY A 348 1.08 -6.51 -7.54
CA GLY A 348 0.54 -6.58 -6.19
C GLY A 348 1.66 -6.81 -5.16
N GLY A 349 1.32 -7.39 -4.01
CA GLY A 349 2.28 -7.61 -2.93
C GLY A 349 3.35 -8.68 -3.24
N PRO A 350 4.56 -8.57 -2.67
CA PRO A 350 5.63 -9.54 -2.89
C PRO A 350 5.33 -10.93 -2.31
N TYR A 351 4.39 -11.03 -1.37
CA TYR A 351 3.98 -12.28 -0.73
C TYR A 351 3.18 -13.21 -1.65
N LEU A 352 2.77 -12.74 -2.83
CA LEU A 352 2.04 -13.54 -3.81
C LEU A 352 2.84 -14.78 -4.28
N ILE A 353 4.18 -14.73 -4.16
CA ILE A 353 5.05 -15.88 -4.45
C ILE A 353 4.73 -17.10 -3.58
N ARG A 354 4.15 -16.90 -2.39
CA ARG A 354 3.75 -18.00 -1.49
C ARG A 354 2.66 -18.89 -2.10
N GLN A 355 1.88 -18.39 -3.05
CA GLN A 355 0.89 -19.21 -3.78
C GLN A 355 1.54 -20.04 -4.91
N PHE A 356 2.74 -19.64 -5.37
CA PHE A 356 3.44 -20.24 -6.52
C PHE A 356 4.95 -20.43 -6.25
N PRO A 357 5.35 -21.05 -5.13
CA PRO A 357 6.76 -21.15 -4.76
C PRO A 357 7.58 -22.04 -5.71
N GLU A 358 6.95 -22.80 -6.61
CA GLU A 358 7.56 -23.67 -7.62
C GLU A 358 7.81 -22.98 -8.97
N ALA A 359 7.34 -21.73 -9.17
CA ALA A 359 7.55 -21.02 -10.43
C ALA A 359 9.04 -20.94 -10.81
N SER A 360 9.36 -21.16 -12.10
CA SER A 360 10.76 -21.17 -12.58
C SER A 360 11.41 -19.78 -12.46
N VAL A 361 10.62 -18.74 -12.71
CA VAL A 361 11.03 -17.34 -12.58
C VAL A 361 9.96 -16.59 -11.80
N TYR A 362 10.39 -15.67 -10.92
CA TYR A 362 9.47 -14.80 -10.19
C TYR A 362 9.97 -13.36 -10.17
N LEU A 363 9.15 -12.46 -10.69
CA LEU A 363 9.37 -11.01 -10.73
C LEU A 363 8.19 -10.33 -10.03
N THR A 364 8.45 -9.30 -9.23
CA THR A 364 7.41 -8.50 -8.58
C THR A 364 7.52 -7.03 -8.95
N ALA A 365 6.37 -6.43 -9.23
CA ALA A 365 6.22 -5.03 -9.63
C ALA A 365 5.64 -4.12 -8.54
N TYR A 366 5.22 -4.69 -7.40
CA TYR A 366 4.68 -3.98 -6.21
C TYR A 366 3.39 -3.16 -6.39
N ALA A 367 2.94 -3.00 -7.63
CA ALA A 367 1.87 -2.10 -8.03
C ALA A 367 1.09 -2.70 -9.20
N ILE A 368 -0.17 -2.27 -9.39
CA ILE A 368 -1.01 -2.66 -10.53
C ILE A 368 -1.12 -1.53 -11.56
N GLU A 369 -0.65 -0.34 -11.22
CA GLU A 369 -0.74 0.87 -12.02
C GLU A 369 0.06 0.75 -13.33
N ASP A 370 -0.36 1.50 -14.36
CA ASP A 370 0.22 1.46 -15.71
C ASP A 370 1.74 1.58 -15.75
N VAL A 371 2.30 2.43 -14.90
CA VAL A 371 3.75 2.66 -14.83
C VAL A 371 4.51 1.41 -14.38
N ALA A 372 3.92 0.63 -13.47
CA ALA A 372 4.49 -0.64 -13.00
C ALA A 372 4.31 -1.74 -14.05
N GLN A 373 3.16 -1.78 -14.72
CA GLN A 373 2.90 -2.68 -15.85
C GLN A 373 3.92 -2.48 -16.98
N ALA A 374 4.12 -1.23 -17.41
CA ALA A 374 5.10 -0.89 -18.43
C ALA A 374 6.52 -1.27 -17.98
N ALA A 375 6.92 -0.90 -16.77
CA ALA A 375 8.25 -1.23 -16.23
C ALA A 375 8.51 -2.74 -16.20
N ALA A 376 7.53 -3.55 -15.77
CA ALA A 376 7.65 -5.00 -15.76
C ALA A 376 7.82 -5.58 -17.18
N VAL A 377 7.07 -5.11 -18.19
CA VAL A 377 7.27 -5.53 -19.59
C VAL A 377 8.69 -5.22 -20.07
N ARG A 378 9.19 -4.01 -19.80
CA ARG A 378 10.55 -3.61 -20.19
C ARG A 378 11.61 -4.49 -19.55
N VAL A 379 11.46 -4.84 -18.27
CA VAL A 379 12.38 -5.75 -17.58
C VAL A 379 12.27 -7.17 -18.13
N LEU A 380 11.05 -7.70 -18.32
CA LEU A 380 10.83 -9.03 -18.88
C LEU A 380 11.53 -9.20 -20.24
N LEU A 381 11.48 -8.18 -21.09
CA LEU A 381 12.08 -8.19 -22.43
C LEU A 381 13.54 -7.71 -22.46
N GLY A 382 14.13 -7.37 -21.30
CA GLY A 382 15.53 -6.95 -21.19
C GLY A 382 15.84 -5.56 -21.75
N GLU A 383 14.84 -4.69 -21.93
CA GLU A 383 15.04 -3.29 -22.34
C GLU A 383 15.69 -2.44 -21.24
N VAL A 384 15.45 -2.82 -19.99
CA VAL A 384 15.99 -2.18 -18.80
C VAL A 384 16.43 -3.25 -17.81
N PRO A 385 17.43 -2.95 -16.96
CA PRO A 385 17.90 -3.90 -15.97
C PRO A 385 16.87 -4.13 -14.86
N ALA A 386 16.86 -5.33 -14.29
CA ALA A 386 16.22 -5.57 -13.00
C ALA A 386 17.18 -5.16 -11.88
N ARG A 387 16.81 -4.18 -11.08
CA ARG A 387 17.65 -3.62 -9.99
C ARG A 387 17.03 -3.72 -8.61
N GLY A 388 15.71 -3.92 -8.54
CA GLY A 388 14.97 -3.92 -7.30
C GLY A 388 15.48 -4.91 -6.28
N ARG A 389 15.28 -4.57 -5.02
CA ARG A 389 15.65 -5.35 -3.85
C ARG A 389 14.43 -5.46 -2.97
N LEU A 390 14.17 -6.66 -2.48
CA LEU A 390 13.01 -6.96 -1.68
C LEU A 390 13.05 -6.16 -0.36
N PRO A 391 12.04 -5.30 -0.09
CA PRO A 391 12.04 -4.46 1.12
C PRO A 391 11.48 -5.16 2.36
N VAL A 392 11.10 -6.43 2.24
CA VAL A 392 10.46 -7.27 3.27
C VAL A 392 11.06 -8.67 3.25
N ARG A 393 10.96 -9.44 4.33
CA ARG A 393 11.22 -10.88 4.30
C ARG A 393 10.00 -11.59 3.74
N ILE A 394 10.21 -12.64 2.95
CA ILE A 394 9.18 -13.62 2.60
C ILE A 394 9.53 -14.92 3.35
N PRO A 395 8.83 -15.24 4.46
CA PRO A 395 9.19 -16.36 5.32
C PRO A 395 9.37 -17.68 4.55
N GLY A 396 10.48 -18.36 4.83
CA GLY A 396 10.83 -19.64 4.20
C GLY A 396 11.33 -19.55 2.76
N LEU A 397 11.35 -18.36 2.14
CA LEU A 397 11.71 -18.19 0.72
C LEU A 397 12.84 -17.18 0.51
N PHE A 398 12.70 -15.95 1.02
CA PHE A 398 13.65 -14.85 0.73
C PHE A 398 13.82 -13.91 1.92
N GLU A 399 15.05 -13.47 2.17
CA GLU A 399 15.37 -12.43 3.16
C GLU A 399 15.23 -11.01 2.57
N ILE A 400 15.14 -10.02 3.45
CA ILE A 400 15.20 -8.60 3.08
C ILE A 400 16.49 -8.36 2.26
N GLY A 401 16.37 -7.61 1.17
CA GLY A 401 17.48 -7.32 0.25
C GLY A 401 17.70 -8.39 -0.84
N ALA A 402 16.93 -9.47 -0.87
CA ALA A 402 16.95 -10.41 -1.99
C ALA A 402 16.57 -9.73 -3.32
N GLY A 403 17.18 -10.14 -4.43
CA GLY A 403 16.91 -9.59 -5.76
C GLY A 403 18.07 -9.83 -6.72
N ILE A 404 17.85 -10.66 -7.73
CA ILE A 404 18.80 -10.92 -8.81
C ILE A 404 18.99 -9.63 -9.61
N GLN A 405 20.24 -9.22 -9.78
CA GLN A 405 20.58 -8.11 -10.66
C GLN A 405 20.71 -8.65 -12.08
N MET A 406 19.87 -8.15 -12.99
CA MET A 406 19.87 -8.56 -14.38
C MET A 406 20.21 -7.35 -15.26
N GLY A 407 21.14 -7.53 -16.20
CA GLY A 407 21.51 -6.50 -17.18
C GLY A 407 20.47 -6.36 -18.30
N VAL A 408 20.77 -5.47 -19.25
CA VAL A 408 19.99 -5.33 -20.49
C VAL A 408 20.35 -6.42 -21.50
N SER A 409 19.43 -6.77 -22.39
CA SER A 409 19.72 -7.63 -23.53
C SER A 409 20.63 -6.90 -24.52
N SER A 410 21.74 -7.53 -24.93
CA SER A 410 22.69 -6.96 -25.90
C SER A 410 22.23 -7.09 -27.36
N LYS A 411 21.02 -7.61 -27.61
CA LYS A 411 20.45 -7.82 -28.94
C LYS A 411 18.99 -7.33 -28.94
N GLN A 412 18.77 -6.14 -29.47
CA GLN A 412 17.45 -5.67 -29.90
C GLN A 412 17.51 -5.31 -31.38
#